data_AF-A0A6I6ES38-F1
#
_entry.id   AF-A0A6I6ES38-F1
#
_cell.length_a   1.000
_cell.length_b   1.000
_cell.length_c   1.000
_cell.angle_alpha   90.00
_cell.angle_beta   90.00
_cell.angle_gamma   90.00
#
_symmetry.space_group_name_H-M   'P 1'
#
loop_
_entity.id
_entity.type
_entity.pdbx_description
1 polymer ?
#
loop_
_entity_poly.entity_id
_entity_poly.type
_entity_poly.pdbx_seq_one_letter_code
_entity_poly.pdbx_strand_id
1 'polypeptide(L)' 'MDKELAERVILERVELIARLTSEGVCRERDREIALHLIAEIASGVELKNSHFSVVFSPPNES' A
#
# COMPACT_ATOMS: atom_id res chain seq x y z
N MET A 1 18.76 -9.41 -7.84
CA MET A 1 17.95 -8.94 -8.98
C MET A 1 16.46 -9.05 -8.67
N ASP A 2 16.03 -10.10 -7.97
CA ASP A 2 14.62 -10.32 -7.59
C ASP A 2 14.04 -9.33 -6.58
N LYS A 3 14.84 -8.81 -5.63
CA LYS A 3 14.35 -7.90 -4.59
C LYS A 3 13.89 -6.55 -5.14
N GLU A 4 14.67 -5.93 -6.03
CA GLU A 4 14.31 -4.64 -6.63
C GLU A 4 13.09 -4.78 -7.55
N LEU A 5 13.00 -5.89 -8.30
CA LEU A 5 11.82 -6.20 -9.10
C LEU A 5 10.59 -6.39 -8.21
N ALA A 6 10.72 -7.10 -7.09
CA ALA A 6 9.64 -7.28 -6.12
C ALA A 6 9.18 -5.95 -5.50
N GLU A 7 10.11 -5.08 -5.12
CA GLU A 7 9.80 -3.74 -4.58
C GLU A 7 9.06 -2.88 -5.60
N ARG A 8 9.48 -2.89 -6.89
CA ARG A 8 8.78 -2.18 -7.97
C ARG A 8 7.38 -2.70 -8.18
N VAL A 9 7.20 -4.02 -8.22
CA VAL A 9 5.88 -4.66 -8.38
C VAL A 9 4.95 -4.31 -7.21
N ILE A 10 5.47 -4.27 -5.99
CA ILE A 10 4.70 -3.87 -4.81
C ILE A 10 4.27 -2.40 -4.94
N LEU A 11 5.19 -1.51 -5.31
CA LEU A 11 4.90 -0.09 -5.50
C LEU A 11 3.82 0.14 -6.56
N GLU A 12 3.93 -0.49 -7.73
CA GLU A 12 2.96 -0.37 -8.82
C GLU A 12 1.56 -0.89 -8.42
N ARG A 13 1.50 -1.97 -7.64
CA ARG A 13 0.23 -2.49 -7.12
C ARG A 13 -0.42 -1.54 -6.12
N VAL A 14 0.36 -0.99 -5.20
CA VAL A 14 -0.11 0.00 -4.23
C VAL A 14 -0.63 1.25 -4.94
N GLU A 15 0.11 1.76 -5.92
CA GLU A 15 -0.31 2.92 -6.73
C GLU A 15 -1.65 2.64 -7.44
N LEU A 16 -1.77 1.50 -8.12
CA LEU A 16 -2.97 1.16 -8.86
C LEU A 16 -4.20 1.07 -7.94
N ILE A 17 -4.08 0.42 -6.78
CA ILE A 17 -5.18 0.31 -5.81
C ILE A 17 -5.53 1.69 -5.25
N ALA A 18 -4.54 2.49 -4.85
CA ALA A 18 -4.77 3.84 -4.34
C ALA A 18 -5.47 4.73 -5.36
N ARG A 19 -5.08 4.64 -6.64
CA ARG A 19 -5.70 5.39 -7.74
C ARG A 19 -7.15 4.97 -7.97
N LEU A 20 -7.41 3.67 -8.08
CA LEU A 20 -8.77 3.14 -8.25
C LEU A 20 -9.69 3.54 -7.08
N THR A 21 -9.15 3.54 -5.86
CA THR A 21 -9.88 3.92 -4.64
C THR A 21 -10.20 5.42 -4.59
N SER A 22 -9.35 6.25 -5.18
CA SER A 22 -9.47 7.72 -5.17
C SER A 22 -10.29 8.27 -6.33
N GLU A 23 -10.18 7.67 -7.52
CA GLU A 23 -10.82 8.14 -8.76
C GLU A 23 -12.17 7.44 -9.05
N GLY A 24 -12.42 6.28 -8.42
CA GLY A 24 -13.65 5.50 -8.60
C GLY A 24 -14.79 5.86 -7.65
N VAL A 25 -16.00 5.41 -7.98
CA VAL A 25 -17.15 5.41 -7.05
C VAL A 25 -16.97 4.28 -6.03
N CYS A 26 -16.10 4.48 -5.05
CA CYS A 26 -15.92 3.56 -3.92
C CYS A 26 -16.76 4.00 -2.73
N ARG A 27 -17.55 3.06 -2.16
CA ARG A 27 -18.21 3.30 -0.87
C ARG A 27 -17.16 3.31 0.24
N GLU A 28 -17.50 3.89 1.38
CA GLU A 28 -16.61 3.98 2.54
C GLU A 28 -16.01 2.61 2.93
N ARG A 29 -16.84 1.57 2.98
CA ARG A 29 -16.38 0.19 3.22
C ARG A 29 -15.40 -0.32 2.15
N ASP A 30 -15.61 0.02 0.88
CA ASP A 30 -14.70 -0.39 -0.20
C ASP A 30 -13.33 0.31 -0.05
N ARG A 31 -13.33 1.57 0.44
CA ARG A 31 -12.10 2.31 0.75
C ARG A 31 -11.35 1.68 1.91
N GLU A 32 -12.04 1.29 2.98
CA GLU A 32 -11.42 0.60 4.11
C GLU A 32 -10.76 -0.72 3.67
N ILE A 33 -11.45 -1.52 2.85
CA ILE A 33 -10.89 -2.77 2.30
C ILE A 33 -9.66 -2.49 1.44
N ALA A 34 -9.73 -1.49 0.56
CA ALA A 34 -8.61 -1.12 -0.30
C ALA A 34 -7.39 -0.62 0.50
N LEU A 35 -7.62 0.18 1.54
CA LEU A 35 -6.57 0.65 2.44
C LEU A 35 -5.94 -0.51 3.24
N HIS A 36 -6.74 -1.48 3.68
CA HIS A 36 -6.24 -2.68 4.34
C HIS A 36 -5.35 -3.50 3.40
N LEU A 37 -5.81 -3.70 2.16
CA LEU A 37 -5.06 -4.43 1.13
C LEU A 37 -3.74 -3.73 0.78
N ILE A 38 -3.72 -2.39 0.70
CA ILE A 38 -2.48 -1.61 0.53
C ILE A 38 -1.51 -1.86 1.68
N ALA A 39 -1.99 -1.83 2.93
CA ALA A 39 -1.16 -2.06 4.11
C ALA A 39 -0.59 -3.49 4.13
N GLU A 40 -1.39 -4.50 3.77
CA GLU A 40 -0.93 -5.89 3.66
C GLU A 40 0.13 -6.06 2.57
N ILE A 41 -0.07 -5.46 1.39
CA ILE A 41 0.86 -5.56 0.26
C ILE A 41 2.17 -4.80 0.54
N ALA A 42 2.10 -3.65 1.21
CA ALA A 42 3.26 -2.85 1.59
C ALA A 42 3.97 -3.35 2.87
N SER A 43 3.37 -4.31 3.58
CA SER A 43 3.92 -4.85 4.82
C SER A 43 5.33 -5.41 4.61
N GLY A 44 6.27 -4.97 5.46
CA GLY A 44 7.67 -5.39 5.37
C GLY A 44 8.48 -4.76 4.23
N VAL A 45 7.89 -3.84 3.44
CA VAL A 45 8.61 -3.05 2.43
C VAL A 45 9.00 -1.69 3.00
N GLU A 46 10.29 -1.40 3.06
CA GLU A 46 10.78 -0.03 3.25
C GLU A 46 10.51 0.77 1.98
N LEU A 47 9.37 1.45 1.92
CA LEU A 47 9.09 2.44 0.88
C LEU A 47 9.98 3.68 1.11
N LYS A 48 11.20 3.63 0.56
CA LYS A 48 12.15 4.75 0.58
C LYS A 48 11.91 5.64 -0.64
N ASN A 49 11.31 6.80 -0.40
CA ASN A 49 11.39 7.93 -1.32
C ASN A 49 12.33 8.96 -0.69
N SER A 50 13.18 9.63 -1.48
CA SER A 50 14.15 10.61 -0.96
C SER A 50 13.50 11.82 -0.25
N HIS A 51 12.18 11.95 -0.34
CA HIS A 51 11.38 12.98 0.32
C HIS A 51 10.56 12.51 1.53
N PHE A 52 10.22 11.22 1.68
CA PHE A 52 9.42 10.73 2.82
C PHE A 52 9.55 9.21 3.00
N SER A 53 9.46 8.75 4.25
CA SER A 53 9.43 7.33 4.63
C SER A 53 8.13 7.03 5.36
N VAL A 54 7.35 6.09 4.83
CA VAL A 54 6.11 5.60 5.45
C VAL A 54 6.41 4.25 6.08
N VAL A 55 6.08 4.08 7.37
CA VAL A 55 6.12 2.77 8.05
C VAL A 55 4.70 2.39 8.41
N PHE A 56 4.21 1.29 7.85
CA PHE A 56 2.93 0.69 8.25
C PHE A 56 3.20 -0.32 9.37
N SER A 57 2.54 -0.14 10.50
CA SER A 57 2.53 -1.09 11.61
C SER A 57 1.11 -1.61 11.81
N PRO A 58 0.91 -2.92 12.06
CA PRO A 58 -0.40 -3.45 12.37
C PRO A 58 -0.96 -2.78 13.64
N PRO A 59 -2.29 -2.67 13.78
CA PRO A 59 -2.88 -2.24 15.03
C PRO A 59 -2.48 -3.22 16.14
N ASN A 60 -1.98 -2.71 17.27
CA ASN A 60 -1.74 -3.54 18.44
C ASN A 60 -3.07 -4.14 18.90
N GLU A 61 -3.29 -5.43 18.64
CA GLU A 61 -4.28 -6.19 19.41
C GLU A 61 -3.77 -6.32 20.85
N SER A 62 -4.52 -5.76 21.80
CA SER A 62 -4.39 -5.98 23.25
C SER A 62 -5.62 -6.71 23.76
#